data_AF-A0A1H8ZQI4-F1
#
_entry.id   AF-A0A1H8ZQI4-F1
#
_cell.length_a   1.000
_cell.length_b   1.000
_cell.length_c   1.000
_cell.angle_alpha   90.00
_cell.angle_beta   90.00
_cell.angle_gamma   90.00
#
_symmetry.space_group_name_H-M   'P 1'
#
loop_
_entity.id
_entity.type
_entity.pdbx_description
1 polymer ?
#
loop_
_entity_poly.entity_id
_entity_poly.type
_entity_poly.pdbx_seq_one_letter_code
_entity_poly.pdbx_strand_id
1 'polypeptide(L)'
;MSTMTRQVVYVVPDVTEPSGGVRAMYRHAELAGRTGFDAKVWHFAEGFQVGWFSSSAQVISGETCELGPDDLLVVPEVMVLDGFDPAPGVRKVVYNQNHYYTFDNFSGTDYPAWKPTPQVWAGSTASVDVLTALHPKLKVQLVPYVIDTELYRFAEERKRKVVLLPRKRPREAAVLTALFRNDKRFAGVEVVSLDDVTEQEVADELADASVFIALGRDEGFGLPVAEALCAGCVVIGYPAGGGAELFEAPGAHAVEDADVLAVVEKAAAVLAQEPPIEERRSYRAWIAERYSEESLVKHLQTAVAAATRTKAKGGTARHPLSQVVVPEADPASDQLERSLRFAEEQKAARERAESVATGLEDALGKALAELDESRRREYVVSQELHDLKNEYSELAKAAERLTALDEATTLLAEYARDNDRLNRRLDEEIREHLHWRTTLQDRIADLERSTSWRVTAPLRKATGVIKGGRNA
;
A
#
# COMPACT_ATOMS: atom_id res chain seq x y z
N MET A 1 52.33 30.98 19.15
CA MET A 1 52.18 29.57 18.74
C MET A 1 51.03 29.56 17.75
N SER A 2 51.32 29.29 16.47
CA SER A 2 50.28 29.23 15.43
C SER A 2 49.26 28.17 15.83
N THR A 3 48.02 28.56 16.09
CA THR A 3 46.91 27.62 16.25
C THR A 3 46.67 26.97 14.90
N MET A 4 47.42 25.90 14.60
CA MET A 4 47.18 25.12 13.39
C MET A 4 45.74 24.60 13.46
N THR A 5 44.93 25.00 12.50
CA THR A 5 43.58 24.47 12.30
C THR A 5 43.69 22.96 12.13
N ARG A 6 42.97 22.20 12.95
CA ARG A 6 43.02 20.73 12.97
C ARG A 6 42.42 20.17 11.70
N GLN A 7 43.13 19.26 11.03
CA GLN A 7 42.63 18.59 9.84
C GLN A 7 41.75 17.38 10.18
N VAL A 8 40.63 17.23 9.47
CA VAL A 8 39.79 16.04 9.53
C VAL A 8 39.61 15.51 8.11
N VAL A 9 40.16 14.33 7.84
CA VAL A 9 40.16 13.74 6.49
C VAL A 9 39.21 12.56 6.46
N TYR A 10 38.22 12.61 5.58
CA TYR A 10 37.26 11.54 5.34
C TYR A 10 37.71 10.70 4.15
N VAL A 11 38.01 9.43 4.36
CA VAL A 11 38.28 8.47 3.28
C VAL A 11 36.98 8.16 2.57
N VAL A 12 36.93 8.30 1.25
CA VAL A 12 35.71 8.07 0.47
C VAL A 12 36.02 7.15 -0.72
N PRO A 13 35.20 6.11 -0.97
CA PRO A 13 35.38 5.27 -2.14
C PRO A 13 35.05 6.04 -3.43
N ASP A 14 35.77 5.74 -4.51
CA ASP A 14 35.57 6.35 -5.83
C ASP A 14 34.37 5.70 -6.52
N VAL A 15 33.16 6.17 -6.21
CA VAL A 15 31.91 5.64 -6.78
C VAL A 15 31.21 6.68 -7.66
N THR A 16 30.84 6.26 -8.87
CA THR A 16 30.13 7.10 -9.84
C THR A 16 28.61 7.02 -9.71
N GLU A 17 28.11 6.10 -8.88
CA GLU A 17 26.69 5.88 -8.64
C GLU A 17 26.23 6.49 -7.30
N PRO A 18 24.95 6.90 -7.18
CA PRO A 18 24.40 7.44 -5.93
C PRO A 18 24.61 6.54 -4.72
N SER A 19 25.26 7.08 -3.69
CA SER A 19 25.51 6.38 -2.43
C SER A 19 25.26 7.30 -1.24
N GLY A 20 24.23 6.98 -0.45
CA GLY A 20 23.89 7.75 0.75
C GLY A 20 25.07 7.89 1.74
N GLY A 21 25.90 6.85 1.85
CA GLY A 21 27.07 6.87 2.73
C GLY A 21 28.18 7.81 2.25
N VAL A 22 28.36 7.95 0.93
CA VAL A 22 29.27 8.93 0.34
C VAL A 22 28.74 10.34 0.56
N ARG A 23 27.45 10.58 0.29
CA ARG A 23 26.78 11.88 0.51
C ARG A 23 26.96 12.34 1.96
N ALA A 24 26.75 11.43 2.91
CA ALA A 24 26.87 11.73 4.34
C ALA A 24 28.28 12.15 4.76
N MET A 25 29.34 11.50 4.23
CA MET A 25 30.72 11.91 4.51
C MET A 25 31.05 13.28 3.92
N TYR A 26 30.54 13.60 2.73
CA TYR A 26 30.66 14.94 2.17
C TYR A 26 29.94 15.98 3.04
N ARG A 27 28.71 15.71 3.48
CA ARG A 27 27.98 16.60 4.41
C ARG A 27 28.71 16.77 5.75
N HIS A 28 29.32 15.71 6.28
CA HIS A 28 30.18 15.81 7.47
C HIS A 28 31.36 16.76 7.22
N ALA A 29 32.04 16.65 6.08
CA ALA A 29 33.16 17.51 5.74
C ALA A 29 32.74 18.99 5.62
N GLU A 30 31.60 19.28 4.97
CA GLU A 30 31.06 20.64 4.86
C GLU A 30 30.78 21.27 6.24
N LEU A 31 30.07 20.54 7.11
CA LEU A 31 29.67 21.03 8.43
C LEU A 31 30.87 21.12 9.40
N ALA A 32 31.81 20.18 9.31
CA ALA A 32 33.07 20.27 10.03
C ALA A 32 33.88 21.50 9.58
N GLY A 33 33.93 21.79 8.29
CA GLY A 33 34.55 23.00 7.73
C GLY A 33 33.95 24.29 8.29
N ARG A 34 32.61 24.36 8.36
CA ARG A 34 31.87 25.50 8.92
C ARG A 34 32.09 25.72 10.43
N THR A 35 32.62 24.73 11.13
CA THR A 35 32.81 24.74 12.60
C THR A 35 34.26 24.88 13.03
N GLY A 36 35.14 25.25 12.10
CA GLY A 36 36.54 25.61 12.37
C GLY A 36 37.54 24.47 12.24
N PHE A 37 37.15 23.32 11.67
CA PHE A 37 38.08 22.26 11.26
C PHE A 37 38.52 22.45 9.80
N ASP A 38 39.75 22.04 9.47
CA ASP A 38 40.20 21.91 8.07
C ASP A 38 39.74 20.55 7.54
N ALA A 39 38.46 20.46 7.14
CA ALA A 39 37.81 19.21 6.79
C ALA A 39 37.90 18.92 5.28
N LYS A 40 38.34 17.72 4.92
CA LYS A 40 38.57 17.31 3.52
C LYS A 40 37.99 15.93 3.26
N VAL A 41 37.48 15.74 2.05
CA VAL A 41 37.18 14.44 1.47
C VAL A 41 38.40 13.96 0.71
N TRP A 42 38.79 12.69 0.90
CA TRP A 42 39.95 12.07 0.28
C TRP A 42 39.52 10.90 -0.59
N HIS A 43 39.73 11.06 -1.90
CA HIS A 43 39.54 10.06 -2.95
C HIS A 43 40.86 9.40 -3.36
N PHE A 44 40.80 8.22 -3.95
CA PHE A 44 42.00 7.52 -4.41
C PHE A 44 42.49 8.03 -5.75
N ALA A 45 41.63 7.99 -6.78
CA ALA A 45 41.98 8.36 -8.14
C ALA A 45 42.24 9.87 -8.25
N GLU A 46 43.35 10.21 -8.90
CA GLU A 46 43.77 11.60 -9.05
C GLU A 46 42.72 12.41 -9.82
N GLY A 47 42.26 13.51 -9.23
CA GLY A 47 41.24 14.38 -9.83
C GLY A 47 39.82 13.81 -9.83
N PHE A 48 39.54 12.72 -9.12
CA PHE A 48 38.17 12.19 -9.00
C PHE A 48 37.21 13.23 -8.41
N GLN A 49 36.01 13.32 -8.99
CA GLN A 49 34.92 14.18 -8.52
C GLN A 49 33.60 13.42 -8.62
N VAL A 50 32.75 13.59 -7.61
CA VAL A 50 31.40 13.03 -7.64
C VAL A 50 30.49 13.88 -8.51
N GLY A 51 29.75 13.24 -9.43
CA GLY A 51 28.86 13.93 -10.39
C GLY A 51 27.36 13.89 -10.07
N TRP A 52 26.92 13.14 -9.06
CA TRP A 52 25.50 12.88 -8.79
C TRP A 52 24.90 13.71 -7.64
N PHE A 53 25.66 14.62 -7.02
CA PHE A 53 25.17 15.64 -6.10
C PHE A 53 26.14 16.83 -6.05
N SER A 54 25.70 17.96 -5.49
CA SER A 54 26.53 19.16 -5.31
C SER A 54 27.12 19.21 -3.90
N SER A 55 28.40 19.60 -3.78
CA SER A 55 29.04 19.82 -2.49
C SER A 55 30.07 20.94 -2.54
N SER A 56 30.22 21.63 -1.41
CA SER A 56 31.24 22.64 -1.14
C SER A 56 32.45 22.10 -0.36
N ALA A 57 32.46 20.80 -0.04
CA ALA A 57 33.57 20.17 0.70
C ALA A 57 34.88 20.28 -0.09
N GLN A 58 35.98 20.51 0.61
CA GLN A 58 37.31 20.44 -0.01
C GLN A 58 37.65 18.99 -0.35
N VAL A 59 37.98 18.73 -1.62
CA VAL A 59 38.37 17.40 -2.10
C VAL A 59 39.88 17.35 -2.31
N ILE A 60 40.51 16.26 -1.85
CA ILE A 60 41.88 15.87 -2.16
C ILE A 60 41.88 14.47 -2.78
N SER A 61 42.88 14.17 -3.59
CA SER A 61 43.05 12.86 -4.23
C SER A 61 44.45 12.32 -4.04
N GLY A 62 44.64 11.02 -4.31
CA GLY A 62 45.93 10.36 -4.36
C GLY A 62 46.04 9.15 -3.42
N GLU A 63 47.09 8.35 -3.60
CA GLU A 63 47.31 7.13 -2.81
C GLU A 63 47.62 7.42 -1.34
N THR A 64 48.27 8.56 -1.05
CA THR A 64 48.77 8.89 0.28
C THR A 64 48.31 10.27 0.75
N CYS A 65 48.09 10.42 2.06
CA CYS A 65 47.77 11.68 2.70
C CYS A 65 48.65 11.86 3.95
N GLU A 66 49.35 12.99 4.06
CA GLU A 66 50.16 13.32 5.23
C GLU A 66 49.28 13.89 6.35
N LEU A 67 49.39 13.31 7.56
CA LEU A 67 48.61 13.71 8.73
C LEU A 67 49.52 14.00 9.91
N GLY A 68 49.35 15.16 10.54
CA GLY A 68 50.04 15.55 11.75
C GLY A 68 49.52 14.84 13.01
N PRO A 69 50.20 15.02 14.16
CA PRO A 69 49.77 14.45 15.44
C PRO A 69 48.38 14.93 15.89
N ASP A 70 47.99 16.12 15.44
CA ASP A 70 46.74 16.79 15.78
C ASP A 70 45.60 16.55 14.79
N ASP A 71 45.82 15.79 13.73
CA ASP A 71 44.83 15.49 12.70
C ASP A 71 44.08 14.18 12.97
N LEU A 72 42.96 13.99 12.25
CA LEU A 72 42.07 12.84 12.38
C LEU A 72 41.73 12.25 11.02
N LEU A 73 41.91 10.94 10.87
CA LEU A 73 41.42 10.18 9.72
C LEU A 73 40.08 9.51 10.07
N VAL A 74 39.06 9.72 9.25
CA VAL A 74 37.74 9.10 9.34
C VAL A 74 37.63 8.07 8.22
N VAL A 75 37.47 6.80 8.58
CA VAL A 75 37.43 5.69 7.62
C VAL A 75 36.04 5.04 7.66
N PRO A 76 35.29 4.96 6.55
CA PRO A 76 34.00 4.29 6.55
C PRO A 76 34.17 2.78 6.74
N GLU A 77 33.16 2.11 7.30
CA GLU A 77 33.21 0.67 7.62
C GLU A 77 33.53 -0.20 6.39
N VAL A 78 32.98 0.17 5.23
CA VAL A 78 33.24 -0.56 3.97
C VAL A 78 34.69 -0.46 3.51
N MET A 79 35.49 0.43 4.09
CA MET A 79 36.91 0.63 3.78
C MET A 79 37.82 0.13 4.91
N VAL A 80 37.27 -0.58 5.90
CA VAL A 80 38.04 -1.32 6.89
C VAL A 80 38.42 -2.68 6.29
N LEU A 81 39.71 -2.84 5.98
CA LEU A 81 40.23 -4.04 5.32
C LEU A 81 40.99 -4.92 6.31
N ASP A 82 40.80 -6.24 6.22
CA ASP A 82 41.52 -7.19 7.05
C ASP A 82 43.04 -7.09 6.87
N GLY A 83 43.78 -7.15 7.99
CA GLY A 83 45.24 -7.05 8.00
C GLY A 83 45.83 -5.70 7.57
N PHE A 84 45.00 -4.67 7.30
CA PHE A 84 45.46 -3.37 6.82
C PHE A 84 45.04 -2.24 7.75
N ASP A 85 46.04 -1.59 8.34
CA ASP A 85 45.86 -0.31 9.04
C ASP A 85 46.21 0.84 8.08
N PRO A 86 45.24 1.72 7.71
CA PRO A 86 45.46 2.75 6.71
C PRO A 86 46.41 3.86 7.16
N ALA A 87 46.67 4.01 8.46
CA ALA A 87 47.58 5.05 8.95
C ALA A 87 48.17 4.70 10.32
N PRO A 88 49.12 3.76 10.42
CA PRO A 88 49.68 3.32 11.69
C PRO A 88 50.23 4.49 12.53
N GLY A 89 49.83 4.58 13.81
CA GLY A 89 50.28 5.66 14.71
C GLY A 89 49.57 7.01 14.54
N VAL A 90 48.71 7.15 13.53
CA VAL A 90 47.80 8.30 13.34
C VAL A 90 46.49 8.08 14.11
N ARG A 91 45.84 9.18 14.52
CA ARG A 91 44.50 9.11 15.11
C ARG A 91 43.48 8.78 14.04
N LYS A 92 42.71 7.72 14.28
CA LYS A 92 41.70 7.22 13.36
C LYS A 92 40.39 6.96 14.09
N VAL A 93 39.30 7.09 13.36
CA VAL A 93 37.97 6.60 13.75
C VAL A 93 37.39 5.80 12.59
N VAL A 94 36.61 4.79 12.93
CA VAL A 94 35.74 4.13 11.96
C VAL A 94 34.40 4.85 11.98
N TYR A 95 33.94 5.36 10.85
CA TYR A 95 32.57 5.83 10.72
C TYR A 95 31.72 4.72 10.14
N ASN A 96 31.06 3.95 11.01
CA ASN A 96 30.19 2.86 10.65
C ASN A 96 28.78 3.38 10.37
N GLN A 97 28.48 3.50 9.08
CA GLN A 97 27.21 4.02 8.57
C GLN A 97 26.12 2.96 8.53
N ASN A 98 26.52 1.70 8.33
CA ASN A 98 25.64 0.55 8.36
C ASN A 98 26.30 -0.65 9.04
N HIS A 99 25.81 -1.02 10.22
CA HIS A 99 26.39 -2.11 11.01
C HIS A 99 26.36 -3.47 10.31
N TYR A 100 25.47 -3.68 9.33
CA TYR A 100 25.45 -4.91 8.54
C TYR A 100 26.69 -5.06 7.64
N TYR A 101 27.35 -3.96 7.26
CA TYR A 101 28.54 -3.97 6.39
C TYR A 101 29.87 -4.06 7.16
N THR A 102 29.81 -4.15 8.50
CA THR A 102 31.00 -4.16 9.38
C THR A 102 32.02 -5.25 9.00
N PHE A 103 31.54 -6.40 8.51
CA PHE A 103 32.38 -7.55 8.17
C PHE A 103 32.48 -7.81 6.66
N ASP A 104 32.04 -6.89 5.80
CA ASP A 104 32.10 -7.07 4.35
C ASP A 104 33.55 -7.26 3.87
N ASN A 105 34.49 -6.53 4.48
CA ASN A 105 35.91 -6.54 4.13
C ASN A 105 36.85 -6.89 5.30
N PHE A 106 36.30 -7.40 6.40
CA PHE A 106 37.06 -7.76 7.60
C PHE A 106 36.66 -9.13 8.14
N SER A 107 37.62 -10.05 8.27
CA SER A 107 37.37 -11.42 8.75
C SER A 107 38.03 -11.74 10.11
N GLY A 108 38.84 -10.81 10.64
CA GLY A 108 39.54 -10.98 11.90
C GLY A 108 38.63 -10.99 13.15
N THR A 109 39.20 -11.39 14.29
CA THR A 109 38.48 -11.44 15.58
C THR A 109 38.60 -10.15 16.41
N ASP A 110 39.51 -9.26 16.04
CA ASP A 110 39.88 -8.06 16.81
C ASP A 110 39.60 -6.77 16.05
N TYR A 111 38.44 -6.68 15.38
CA TYR A 111 38.02 -5.54 14.58
C TYR A 111 38.32 -4.17 15.24
N PRO A 112 38.87 -3.19 14.50
CA PRO A 112 39.43 -3.29 13.14
C PRO A 112 40.94 -3.66 13.10
N ALA A 113 41.50 -4.20 14.20
CA ALA A 113 42.92 -4.58 14.37
C ALA A 113 43.94 -3.42 14.24
N TRP A 114 43.48 -2.16 14.34
CA TRP A 114 44.33 -0.98 14.17
C TRP A 114 45.02 -0.51 15.44
N LYS A 115 46.15 0.19 15.28
CA LYS A 115 46.90 0.79 16.39
C LYS A 115 47.19 2.29 16.13
N PRO A 116 46.87 3.18 17.08
CA PRO A 116 46.13 2.94 18.33
C PRO A 116 44.68 2.49 18.06
N THR A 117 44.06 1.82 19.04
CA THR A 117 42.66 1.35 18.93
C THR A 117 41.73 2.55 18.65
N PRO A 118 40.93 2.50 17.57
CA PRO A 118 40.09 3.63 17.17
C PRO A 118 38.81 3.70 18.01
N GLN A 119 38.12 4.84 17.89
CA GLN A 119 36.71 4.94 18.26
C GLN A 119 35.86 4.60 17.03
N VAL A 120 34.60 4.25 17.26
CA VAL A 120 33.62 4.01 16.21
C VAL A 120 32.54 5.07 16.31
N TRP A 121 32.24 5.72 15.20
CA TRP A 121 31.10 6.60 15.04
C TRP A 121 30.00 5.82 14.33
N ALA A 122 28.78 5.88 14.84
CA ALA A 122 27.65 5.12 14.32
C ALA A 122 26.53 6.07 13.88
N GLY A 123 25.90 5.78 12.74
CA GLY A 123 24.87 6.64 12.13
C GLY A 123 23.49 6.60 12.81
N SER A 124 23.21 5.59 13.63
CA SER A 124 21.92 5.36 14.29
C SER A 124 22.08 4.74 15.66
N THR A 125 21.04 4.85 16.50
CA THR A 125 21.01 4.25 17.84
C THR A 125 21.15 2.73 17.80
N ALA A 126 20.44 2.05 16.88
CA ALA A 126 20.57 0.60 16.72
C ALA A 126 22.00 0.20 16.32
N SER A 127 22.68 0.99 15.47
CA SER A 127 24.07 0.73 15.12
C SER A 127 24.99 0.90 16.34
N VAL A 128 24.73 1.89 17.22
CA VAL A 128 25.47 2.01 18.49
C VAL A 128 25.32 0.75 19.34
N ASP A 129 24.10 0.25 19.50
CA ASP A 129 23.82 -0.93 20.33
C ASP A 129 24.49 -2.20 19.76
N VAL A 130 24.31 -2.44 18.46
CA VAL A 130 24.91 -3.60 17.77
C VAL A 130 26.44 -3.54 17.85
N LEU A 131 27.06 -2.42 17.52
CA LEU A 131 28.53 -2.29 17.52
C LEU A 131 29.11 -2.36 18.94
N THR A 132 28.40 -1.85 19.94
CA THR A 132 28.81 -1.98 21.35
C THR A 132 28.79 -3.43 21.80
N ALA A 133 27.76 -4.19 21.39
CA ALA A 133 27.66 -5.62 21.67
C ALA A 133 28.72 -6.44 20.93
N LEU A 134 28.97 -6.15 19.66
CA LEU A 134 29.99 -6.82 18.84
C LEU A 134 31.41 -6.53 19.32
N HIS A 135 31.67 -5.30 19.77
CA HIS A 135 33.01 -4.85 20.14
C HIS A 135 33.03 -4.13 21.49
N PRO A 136 32.89 -4.85 22.63
CA PRO A 136 32.78 -4.24 23.96
C PRO A 136 33.98 -3.40 24.41
N LYS A 137 35.12 -3.52 23.72
CA LYS A 137 36.34 -2.75 23.99
C LYS A 137 36.42 -1.45 23.18
N LEU A 138 35.63 -1.33 22.10
CA LEU A 138 35.59 -0.12 21.29
C LEU A 138 34.64 0.89 21.91
N LYS A 139 35.00 2.16 21.83
CA LYS A 139 34.10 3.26 22.21
C LYS A 139 33.26 3.61 21.00
N VAL A 140 31.97 3.32 21.07
CA VAL A 140 31.01 3.66 20.03
C VAL A 140 30.29 4.95 20.41
N GLN A 141 30.16 5.88 19.47
CA GLN A 141 29.46 7.16 19.64
C GLN A 141 28.46 7.38 18.53
N LEU A 142 27.30 7.92 18.87
CA LEU A 142 26.31 8.34 17.88
C LEU A 142 26.81 9.60 17.15
N VAL A 143 26.86 9.54 15.82
CA VAL A 143 27.03 10.68 14.92
C VAL A 143 25.92 10.56 13.89
N PRO A 144 24.77 11.22 14.11
CA PRO A 144 23.57 10.98 13.31
C PRO A 144 23.68 11.60 11.92
N TYR A 145 22.73 11.30 11.04
CA TYR A 145 22.62 11.97 9.76
C TYR A 145 22.01 13.37 9.88
N VAL A 146 22.17 14.17 8.82
CA VAL A 146 21.44 15.42 8.60
C VAL A 146 20.48 15.26 7.43
N ILE A 147 19.27 15.77 7.57
CA ILE A 147 18.29 15.82 6.48
C ILE A 147 18.25 17.25 5.93
N ASP A 148 18.39 17.37 4.61
CA ASP A 148 18.33 18.65 3.90
C ASP A 148 16.86 19.11 3.81
N THR A 149 16.43 19.91 4.78
CA THR A 149 15.06 20.40 4.86
C THR A 149 14.70 21.36 3.74
N GLU A 150 15.70 21.96 3.07
CA GLU A 150 15.48 22.88 1.94
C GLU A 150 15.29 22.12 0.62
N LEU A 151 15.95 20.97 0.47
CA LEU A 151 15.74 20.05 -0.65
C LEU A 151 14.42 19.29 -0.51
N TYR A 152 14.21 18.62 0.64
CA TYR A 152 12.99 17.86 0.92
C TYR A 152 11.91 18.78 1.49
N ARG A 153 11.28 19.52 0.59
CA ARG A 153 10.30 20.56 0.91
C ARG A 153 8.95 19.97 1.30
N PHE A 154 8.24 20.71 2.14
CA PHE A 154 6.87 20.42 2.51
C PHE A 154 5.90 21.20 1.63
N ALA A 155 5.04 20.51 0.89
CA ALA A 155 3.93 21.13 0.19
C ALA A 155 2.63 21.04 1.01
N GLU A 156 1.88 22.15 1.07
CA GLU A 156 0.56 22.18 1.71
C GLU A 156 -0.49 21.47 0.87
N GLU A 157 -0.45 21.68 -0.44
CA GLU A 157 -1.27 20.95 -1.40
C GLU A 157 -0.56 19.64 -1.76
N ARG A 158 -1.24 18.51 -1.53
CA ARG A 158 -0.72 17.16 -1.82
C ARG A 158 -1.58 16.48 -2.87
N LYS A 159 -0.94 15.60 -3.64
CA LYS A 159 -1.59 14.69 -4.58
C LYS A 159 -1.81 13.35 -3.88
N ARG A 160 -2.93 12.70 -4.23
CA ARG A 160 -3.16 11.28 -3.90
C ARG A 160 -2.15 10.43 -4.67
N LYS A 161 -0.94 10.35 -4.14
CA LYS A 161 0.24 9.73 -4.75
C LYS A 161 0.92 8.84 -3.71
N VAL A 162 1.30 7.64 -4.14
CA VAL A 162 2.06 6.64 -3.40
C VAL A 162 3.42 6.51 -4.06
N VAL A 163 4.48 6.82 -3.33
CA VAL A 163 5.87 6.72 -3.82
C VAL A 163 6.58 5.54 -3.15
N LEU A 164 7.37 4.80 -3.92
CA LEU A 164 8.24 3.75 -3.39
C LEU A 164 9.60 3.72 -4.10
N LEU A 165 10.64 3.27 -3.40
CA LEU A 165 11.98 3.06 -3.95
C LEU A 165 12.27 1.55 -4.05
N PRO A 166 12.49 0.97 -5.25
CA PRO A 166 12.59 -0.46 -5.43
C PRO A 166 13.98 -1.04 -5.12
N ARG A 167 15.04 -0.21 -5.09
CA ARG A 167 16.46 -0.64 -5.08
C ARG A 167 16.80 -1.79 -4.11
N LYS A 168 16.32 -1.74 -2.86
CA LYS A 168 16.64 -2.74 -1.82
C LYS A 168 15.79 -4.01 -1.91
N ARG A 169 14.54 -3.90 -2.39
CA ARG A 169 13.56 -5.00 -2.49
C ARG A 169 12.77 -4.91 -3.82
N PRO A 170 13.42 -5.05 -4.99
CA PRO A 170 12.78 -4.75 -6.28
C PRO A 170 11.62 -5.71 -6.61
N ARG A 171 11.70 -6.97 -6.14
CA ARG A 171 10.62 -7.96 -6.32
C ARG A 171 9.37 -7.60 -5.53
N GLU A 172 9.52 -7.18 -4.28
CA GLU A 172 8.38 -6.74 -3.45
C GLU A 172 7.79 -5.43 -3.96
N ALA A 173 8.63 -4.49 -4.37
CA ALA A 173 8.20 -3.25 -5.01
C ALA A 173 7.32 -3.51 -6.24
N ALA A 174 7.71 -4.46 -7.09
CA ALA A 174 6.91 -4.85 -8.26
C ALA A 174 5.55 -5.45 -7.86
N VAL A 175 5.53 -6.35 -6.85
CA VAL A 175 4.30 -6.94 -6.32
C VAL A 175 3.37 -5.86 -5.74
N LEU A 176 3.89 -4.96 -4.91
CA LEU A 176 3.13 -3.86 -4.33
C LEU A 176 2.57 -2.92 -5.40
N THR A 177 3.38 -2.58 -6.40
CA THR A 177 2.92 -1.75 -7.53
C THR A 177 1.74 -2.41 -8.26
N ALA A 178 1.80 -3.73 -8.48
CA ALA A 178 0.70 -4.48 -9.08
C ALA A 178 -0.54 -4.56 -8.17
N LEU A 179 -0.35 -4.76 -6.85
CA LEU A 179 -1.44 -4.77 -5.87
C LEU A 179 -2.16 -3.43 -5.83
N PHE A 180 -1.43 -2.31 -5.74
CA PHE A 180 -2.01 -0.97 -5.75
C PHE A 180 -2.80 -0.71 -7.03
N ARG A 181 -2.27 -1.07 -8.20
CA ARG A 181 -2.97 -0.86 -9.49
C ARG A 181 -4.25 -1.69 -9.64
N ASN A 182 -4.29 -2.89 -9.06
CA ASN A 182 -5.44 -3.79 -9.16
C ASN A 182 -6.52 -3.54 -8.08
N ASP A 183 -6.20 -2.77 -7.05
CA ASP A 183 -7.13 -2.45 -5.98
C ASP A 183 -7.95 -1.19 -6.30
N LYS A 184 -9.27 -1.33 -6.33
CA LYS A 184 -10.21 -0.25 -6.66
C LYS A 184 -10.12 0.95 -5.71
N ARG A 185 -9.63 0.78 -4.48
CA ARG A 185 -9.43 1.87 -3.50
C ARG A 185 -8.36 2.87 -3.95
N PHE A 186 -7.46 2.43 -4.83
CA PHE A 186 -6.40 3.22 -5.44
C PHE A 186 -6.80 3.77 -6.81
N ALA A 187 -8.08 3.69 -7.20
CA ALA A 187 -8.56 4.34 -8.40
C ALA A 187 -8.31 5.86 -8.34
N GLY A 188 -7.61 6.38 -9.35
CA GLY A 188 -7.18 7.79 -9.41
C GLY A 188 -6.04 8.16 -8.45
N VAL A 189 -5.37 7.18 -7.84
CA VAL A 189 -4.13 7.37 -7.07
C VAL A 189 -2.94 7.15 -7.99
N GLU A 190 -2.01 8.09 -7.98
CA GLU A 190 -0.76 7.96 -8.72
C GLU A 190 0.21 7.03 -7.96
N VAL A 191 0.70 5.97 -8.60
CA VAL A 191 1.65 5.03 -7.97
C VAL A 191 2.97 5.13 -8.70
N VAL A 192 3.97 5.68 -8.02
CA VAL A 192 5.29 6.01 -8.57
C VAL A 192 6.36 5.12 -7.93
N SER A 193 7.06 4.35 -8.76
CA SER A 193 8.24 3.60 -8.36
C SER A 193 9.46 4.30 -8.94
N LEU A 194 10.29 4.88 -8.09
CA LEU A 194 11.45 5.67 -8.51
C LEU A 194 12.70 4.81 -8.51
N ASP A 195 13.26 4.57 -9.70
CA ASP A 195 14.49 3.80 -9.89
C ASP A 195 15.42 4.59 -10.82
N ASP A 196 16.71 4.57 -10.51
CA ASP A 196 17.75 5.29 -11.27
C ASP A 196 17.45 6.78 -11.52
N VAL A 197 16.84 7.44 -10.52
CA VAL A 197 16.54 8.88 -10.55
C VAL A 197 17.51 9.68 -9.69
N THR A 198 17.63 10.97 -10.00
CA THR A 198 18.42 11.92 -9.22
C THR A 198 17.78 12.24 -7.87
N GLU A 199 18.59 12.74 -6.94
CA GLU A 199 18.13 13.18 -5.62
C GLU A 199 17.06 14.28 -5.71
N GLN A 200 17.21 15.20 -6.66
CA GLN A 200 16.24 16.28 -6.90
C GLN A 200 14.90 15.70 -7.37
N GLU A 201 14.91 14.73 -8.28
CA GLU A 201 13.68 14.06 -8.73
C GLU A 201 13.00 13.30 -7.58
N VAL A 202 13.77 12.63 -6.71
CA VAL A 202 13.19 12.03 -5.49
C VAL A 202 12.55 13.09 -4.60
N ALA A 203 13.23 14.21 -4.36
CA ALA A 203 12.70 15.28 -3.53
C ALA A 203 11.41 15.89 -4.12
N ASP A 204 11.39 16.12 -5.43
CA ASP A 204 10.23 16.67 -6.15
C ASP A 204 9.02 15.72 -6.09
N GLU A 205 9.25 14.42 -6.24
CA GLU A 205 8.20 13.40 -6.16
C GLU A 205 7.66 13.23 -4.74
N LEU A 206 8.52 13.37 -3.72
CA LEU A 206 8.10 13.31 -2.32
C LEU A 206 7.39 14.58 -1.86
N ALA A 207 7.69 15.75 -2.43
CA ALA A 207 7.19 17.05 -1.98
C ALA A 207 5.66 17.10 -1.91
N ASP A 208 4.97 16.52 -2.90
CA ASP A 208 3.51 16.50 -2.99
C ASP A 208 2.88 15.12 -2.76
N ALA A 209 3.66 14.07 -2.48
CA ALA A 209 3.12 12.71 -2.30
C ALA A 209 2.35 12.54 -0.98
N SER A 210 1.20 11.86 -0.98
CA SER A 210 0.47 11.57 0.26
C SER A 210 1.15 10.49 1.10
N VAL A 211 1.66 9.44 0.46
CA VAL A 211 2.19 8.22 1.11
C VAL A 211 3.55 7.83 0.51
N PHE A 212 4.48 7.42 1.36
CA PHE A 212 5.74 6.79 0.98
C PHE A 212 5.81 5.36 1.54
N ILE A 213 6.18 4.40 0.69
CA ILE A 213 6.33 3.00 1.09
C ILE A 213 7.79 2.69 1.38
N ALA A 214 8.07 2.38 2.65
CA ALA A 214 9.40 2.08 3.16
C ALA A 214 9.75 0.59 3.01
N LEU A 215 10.48 0.25 1.94
CA LEU A 215 10.92 -1.12 1.64
C LEU A 215 12.37 -1.38 2.09
N GLY A 216 12.70 -0.93 3.30
CA GLY A 216 14.03 -1.08 3.89
C GLY A 216 14.46 -2.54 4.03
N ARG A 217 15.76 -2.80 3.88
CA ARG A 217 16.42 -4.07 4.21
C ARG A 217 17.88 -3.82 4.53
N ASP A 218 18.33 -4.40 5.65
CA ASP A 218 19.69 -4.24 6.16
C ASP A 218 20.09 -2.75 6.16
N GLU A 219 19.24 -1.93 6.79
CA GLU A 219 19.37 -0.48 6.80
C GLU A 219 20.19 -0.03 8.01
N GLY A 220 21.19 0.82 7.77
CA GLY A 220 21.95 1.49 8.82
C GLY A 220 21.19 2.65 9.45
N PHE A 221 20.30 3.31 8.69
CA PHE A 221 19.49 4.44 9.14
C PHE A 221 18.20 4.64 8.33
N GLY A 222 18.20 4.40 7.01
CA GLY A 222 17.01 4.62 6.18
C GLY A 222 16.74 6.08 5.80
N LEU A 223 17.72 6.75 5.17
CA LEU A 223 17.57 8.13 4.67
C LEU A 223 16.25 8.40 3.93
N PRO A 224 15.77 7.54 3.01
CA PRO A 224 14.50 7.79 2.31
C PRO A 224 13.28 7.93 3.23
N VAL A 225 13.26 7.23 4.37
CA VAL A 225 12.18 7.35 5.36
C VAL A 225 12.21 8.73 6.00
N ALA A 226 13.39 9.18 6.43
CA ALA A 226 13.57 10.49 7.05
C ALA A 226 13.25 11.63 6.06
N GLU A 227 13.68 11.48 4.80
CA GLU A 227 13.41 12.39 3.69
C GLU A 227 11.90 12.50 3.39
N ALA A 228 11.19 11.37 3.33
CA ALA A 228 9.74 11.34 3.13
C ALA A 228 8.97 11.97 4.30
N LEU A 229 9.35 11.67 5.55
CA LEU A 229 8.77 12.31 6.74
C LEU A 229 9.02 13.83 6.74
N CYS A 230 10.21 14.26 6.31
CA CYS A 230 10.56 15.68 6.17
C CYS A 230 9.67 16.41 5.15
N ALA A 231 9.36 15.74 4.03
CA ALA A 231 8.41 16.22 3.02
C ALA A 231 6.94 16.14 3.48
N GLY A 232 6.65 15.56 4.65
CA GLY A 232 5.30 15.41 5.22
C GLY A 232 4.51 14.21 4.67
N CYS A 233 5.18 13.27 4.01
CA CYS A 233 4.58 12.02 3.58
C CYS A 233 4.23 11.18 4.82
N VAL A 234 3.12 10.45 4.74
CA VAL A 234 2.90 9.34 5.67
C VAL A 234 3.79 8.19 5.22
N VAL A 235 4.62 7.66 6.11
CA VAL A 235 5.49 6.52 5.81
C VAL A 235 4.82 5.23 6.27
N ILE A 236 4.80 4.22 5.41
CA ILE A 236 4.26 2.90 5.70
C ILE A 236 5.27 1.85 5.26
N GLY A 237 5.66 0.93 6.15
CA GLY A 237 6.56 -0.16 5.76
C GLY A 237 7.38 -0.69 6.92
N TYR A 238 8.59 -1.15 6.61
CA TYR A 238 9.36 -1.97 7.53
C TYR A 238 10.36 -1.13 8.35
N PRO A 239 10.36 -1.22 9.69
CA PRO A 239 11.37 -0.63 10.57
C PRO A 239 12.68 -1.43 10.51
N ALA A 240 13.36 -1.38 9.35
CA ALA A 240 14.54 -2.21 9.09
C ALA A 240 15.79 -1.68 9.82
N GLY A 241 16.37 -2.51 10.70
CA GLY A 241 17.66 -2.25 11.33
C GLY A 241 17.72 -0.89 12.03
N GLY A 242 18.69 -0.06 11.65
CA GLY A 242 18.84 1.29 12.18
C GLY A 242 17.79 2.30 11.74
N GLY A 243 16.95 1.98 10.75
CA GLY A 243 15.78 2.80 10.42
C GLY A 243 14.60 2.63 11.36
N ALA A 244 14.67 1.69 12.32
CA ALA A 244 13.61 1.51 13.30
C ALA A 244 13.32 2.77 14.14
N GLU A 245 14.33 3.58 14.45
CA GLU A 245 14.15 4.82 15.22
C GLU A 245 13.29 5.86 14.48
N LEU A 246 13.26 5.82 13.14
CA LEU A 246 12.41 6.72 12.34
C LEU A 246 10.93 6.34 12.41
N PHE A 247 10.60 5.12 12.82
CA PHE A 247 9.21 4.67 13.02
C PHE A 247 8.63 5.11 14.36
N GLU A 248 9.40 5.83 15.18
CA GLU A 248 8.89 6.57 16.34
C GLU A 248 8.27 7.93 15.95
N ALA A 249 8.48 8.37 14.70
CA ALA A 249 7.90 9.61 14.19
C ALA A 249 6.37 9.50 14.06
N PRO A 250 5.61 10.58 14.33
CA PRO A 250 4.14 10.55 14.31
C PRO A 250 3.53 10.12 12.98
N GLY A 251 4.22 10.33 11.86
CA GLY A 251 3.77 9.99 10.51
C GLY A 251 4.25 8.65 9.98
N ALA A 252 4.88 7.83 10.82
CA ALA A 252 5.43 6.54 10.42
C ALA A 252 4.57 5.38 10.96
N HIS A 253 4.18 4.47 10.08
CA HIS A 253 3.37 3.31 10.42
C HIS A 253 4.14 2.03 10.08
N ALA A 254 4.62 1.36 11.13
CA ALA A 254 5.30 0.08 10.99
C ALA A 254 4.35 -1.02 10.50
N VAL A 255 4.90 -1.90 9.68
CA VAL A 255 4.32 -3.15 9.20
C VAL A 255 5.34 -4.26 9.43
N GLU A 256 4.85 -5.47 9.71
CA GLU A 256 5.70 -6.67 9.81
C GLU A 256 6.48 -6.90 8.50
N ASP A 257 7.71 -7.39 8.61
CA ASP A 257 8.58 -7.57 7.45
C ASP A 257 7.93 -8.51 6.41
N ALA A 258 8.01 -8.11 5.13
CA ALA A 258 7.44 -8.82 3.99
C ALA A 258 5.89 -8.96 3.97
N ASP A 259 5.14 -8.32 4.88
CA ASP A 259 3.67 -8.31 4.82
C ASP A 259 3.14 -7.25 3.84
N VAL A 260 3.22 -7.59 2.55
CA VAL A 260 2.79 -6.71 1.45
C VAL A 260 1.29 -6.38 1.48
N LEU A 261 0.45 -7.25 2.05
CA LEU A 261 -0.99 -6.98 2.16
C LEU A 261 -1.27 -5.96 3.24
N ALA A 262 -0.62 -6.06 4.40
CA ALA A 262 -0.75 -5.05 5.45
C ALA A 262 -0.25 -3.67 5.01
N VAL A 263 0.78 -3.60 4.16
CA VAL A 263 1.21 -2.34 3.52
C VAL A 263 0.07 -1.74 2.69
N VAL A 264 -0.57 -2.56 1.84
CA VAL A 264 -1.69 -2.09 0.99
C VAL A 264 -2.88 -1.63 1.82
N GLU A 265 -3.26 -2.38 2.85
CA GLU A 265 -4.38 -2.02 3.73
C GLU A 265 -4.14 -0.70 4.47
N LYS A 266 -2.94 -0.48 5.02
CA LYS A 266 -2.61 0.78 5.69
C LYS A 266 -2.57 1.95 4.71
N ALA A 267 -2.00 1.77 3.52
CA ALA A 267 -1.97 2.81 2.50
C ALA A 267 -3.38 3.20 2.06
N ALA A 268 -4.27 2.22 1.87
CA ALA A 268 -5.67 2.47 1.55
C ALA A 268 -6.39 3.23 2.68
N ALA A 269 -6.14 2.89 3.95
CA ALA A 269 -6.72 3.59 5.10
C ALA A 269 -6.29 5.07 5.15
N VAL A 270 -4.99 5.34 4.95
CA VAL A 270 -4.45 6.72 4.91
C VAL A 270 -5.02 7.51 3.74
N LEU A 271 -5.16 6.90 2.56
CA LEU A 271 -5.73 7.58 1.38
C LEU A 271 -7.25 7.76 1.43
N ALA A 272 -7.94 7.00 2.28
CA ALA A 272 -9.37 7.17 2.54
C ALA A 272 -9.64 8.29 3.54
N GLN A 273 -8.74 8.49 4.51
CA GLN A 273 -8.79 9.55 5.49
C GLN A 273 -7.41 10.18 5.63
N GLU A 274 -7.12 11.17 4.78
CA GLU A 274 -5.82 11.83 4.80
C GLU A 274 -5.61 12.61 6.11
N PRO A 275 -4.41 12.50 6.73
CA PRO A 275 -4.08 13.30 7.90
C PRO A 275 -4.18 14.80 7.60
N PRO A 276 -4.71 15.60 8.54
CA PRO A 276 -4.77 17.04 8.38
C PRO A 276 -3.36 17.62 8.27
N ILE A 277 -3.27 18.81 7.65
CA ILE A 277 -1.97 19.42 7.36
C ILE A 277 -1.10 19.64 8.60
N GLU A 278 -1.72 19.98 9.73
CA GLU A 278 -1.02 20.20 11.02
C GLU A 278 -0.40 18.91 11.56
N GLU A 279 -1.04 17.75 11.34
CA GLU A 279 -0.45 16.47 11.70
C GLU A 279 0.78 16.18 10.83
N ARG A 280 0.69 16.44 9.51
CA ARG A 280 1.84 16.29 8.59
C ARG A 280 2.99 17.25 8.92
N ARG A 281 2.69 18.47 9.38
CA ARG A 281 3.72 19.42 9.87
C ARG A 281 4.47 18.84 11.07
N SER A 282 3.81 18.05 11.92
CA SER A 282 4.46 17.40 13.07
C SER A 282 5.52 16.37 12.64
N TYR A 283 5.35 15.71 11.49
CA TYR A 283 6.31 14.74 10.96
C TYR A 283 7.63 15.45 10.60
N ARG A 284 7.50 16.55 9.85
CA ARG A 284 8.62 17.41 9.48
C ARG A 284 9.29 18.00 10.71
N ALA A 285 8.52 18.52 11.66
CA ALA A 285 9.06 19.09 12.89
C ALA A 285 9.87 18.06 13.68
N TRP A 286 9.39 16.82 13.77
CA TRP A 286 10.09 15.72 14.43
C TRP A 286 11.46 15.43 13.79
N ILE A 287 11.52 15.42 12.45
CA ILE A 287 12.78 15.25 11.69
C ILE A 287 13.71 16.45 11.88
N ALA A 288 13.19 17.67 11.71
CA ALA A 288 13.98 18.89 11.80
C ALA A 288 14.56 19.13 13.21
N GLU A 289 13.88 18.65 14.25
CA GLU A 289 14.39 18.70 15.62
C GLU A 289 15.59 17.75 15.84
N ARG A 290 15.54 16.54 15.27
CA ARG A 290 16.50 15.45 15.55
C ARG A 290 17.69 15.41 14.60
N TYR A 291 17.45 15.66 13.32
CA TYR A 291 18.41 15.46 12.23
C TYR A 291 18.76 16.79 11.53
N SER A 292 18.90 17.86 12.32
CA SER A 292 19.34 19.18 11.85
C SER A 292 20.87 19.28 11.72
N GLU A 293 21.32 20.29 10.97
CA GLU A 293 22.75 20.65 10.92
C GLU A 293 23.32 20.92 12.32
N GLU A 294 22.57 21.63 13.18
CA GLU A 294 23.00 21.94 14.55
C GLU A 294 23.20 20.66 15.40
N SER A 295 22.27 19.71 15.28
CA SER A 295 22.37 18.41 15.93
C SER A 295 23.64 17.67 15.51
N LEU A 296 23.89 17.55 14.19
CA LEU A 296 25.07 16.89 13.67
C LEU A 296 26.37 17.62 14.09
N VAL A 297 26.42 18.94 14.00
CA VAL A 297 27.58 19.74 14.44
C VAL A 297 27.95 19.46 15.90
N LYS A 298 26.96 19.43 16.80
CA LYS A 298 27.18 19.14 18.23
C LYS A 298 27.75 17.73 18.44
N HIS A 299 27.24 16.74 17.71
CA HIS A 299 27.73 15.37 17.77
C HIS A 299 29.16 15.26 17.20
N LEU A 300 29.45 15.87 16.05
CA LEU A 300 30.79 15.90 15.47
C LEU A 300 31.81 16.56 16.38
N GLN A 301 31.49 17.72 16.98
CA GLN A 301 32.38 18.38 17.93
C GLN A 301 32.71 17.48 19.12
N THR A 302 31.70 16.81 19.68
CA THR A 302 31.85 15.88 20.80
C THR A 302 32.70 14.66 20.39
N ALA A 303 32.41 14.08 19.24
CA ALA A 303 33.06 12.88 18.72
C ALA A 303 34.52 13.13 18.34
N VAL A 304 34.82 14.25 17.69
CA VAL A 304 36.19 14.69 17.37
C VAL A 304 36.95 15.03 18.66
N ALA A 305 36.35 15.77 19.59
CA ALA A 305 36.98 16.06 20.88
C ALA A 305 37.31 14.78 21.67
N ALA A 306 36.46 13.77 21.60
CA ALA A 306 36.75 12.47 22.20
C ALA A 306 37.87 11.71 21.48
N ALA A 307 37.88 11.69 20.14
CA ALA A 307 38.92 11.04 19.33
C ALA A 307 40.31 11.63 19.59
N THR A 308 40.38 12.94 19.84
CA THR A 308 41.65 13.64 20.09
C THR A 308 42.35 13.30 21.41
N ARG A 309 41.65 12.66 22.36
CA ARG A 309 42.25 12.19 23.63
C ARG A 309 43.24 11.04 23.43
N THR A 310 43.14 10.34 22.31
CA THR A 310 44.10 9.29 21.93
C THR A 310 45.40 9.94 21.47
N LYS A 311 46.53 9.57 22.07
CA LYS A 311 47.84 10.08 21.62
C LYS A 311 48.17 9.51 20.24
N ALA A 312 48.59 10.38 19.31
CA ALA A 312 49.10 10.02 18.00
C ALA A 312 50.44 10.71 17.72
N LYS A 313 51.21 10.14 16.79
CA LYS A 313 52.51 10.69 16.37
C LYS A 313 52.46 11.44 15.03
N GLY A 314 51.33 11.35 14.33
CA GLY A 314 51.24 11.69 12.91
C GLY A 314 51.89 10.63 12.03
N GLY A 315 51.79 10.79 10.71
CA GLY A 315 52.36 9.90 9.71
C GLY A 315 51.63 9.94 8.38
N THR A 316 52.13 9.13 7.45
CA THR A 316 51.53 8.95 6.12
C THR A 316 50.38 7.96 6.20
N ALA A 317 49.17 8.40 5.86
CA ALA A 317 48.05 7.53 5.59
C ALA A 317 48.13 7.00 4.15
N ARG A 318 47.71 5.74 3.94
CA ARG A 318 47.51 5.13 2.62
C ARG A 318 46.02 4.86 2.42
N HIS A 319 45.50 5.25 1.26
CA HIS A 319 44.10 5.07 0.93
C HIS A 319 43.78 3.56 0.87
N PRO A 320 42.69 3.06 1.49
CA PRO A 320 42.39 1.63 1.48
C PRO A 320 42.23 1.02 0.08
N LEU A 321 41.75 1.79 -0.91
CA LEU A 321 41.71 1.33 -2.32
C LEU A 321 43.10 0.99 -2.89
N SER A 322 44.21 1.48 -2.30
CA SER A 322 45.57 1.06 -2.70
C SER A 322 45.86 -0.42 -2.44
N GLN A 323 45.09 -1.06 -1.55
CA GLN A 323 45.22 -2.49 -1.26
C GLN A 323 44.32 -3.35 -2.16
N VAL A 324 43.35 -2.72 -2.82
CA VAL A 324 42.50 -3.40 -3.79
C VAL A 324 43.33 -3.52 -5.06
N VAL A 325 44.03 -4.65 -5.18
CA VAL A 325 44.76 -5.00 -6.40
C VAL A 325 43.74 -5.09 -7.53
N VAL A 326 43.67 -4.07 -8.38
CA VAL A 326 43.20 -4.24 -9.75
C VAL A 326 44.29 -5.05 -10.44
N PRO A 327 44.05 -6.30 -10.86
CA PRO A 327 45.08 -7.06 -11.55
C PRO A 327 45.50 -6.26 -12.79
N GLU A 328 46.81 -5.98 -12.91
CA GLU A 328 47.40 -5.67 -14.21
C GLU A 328 46.95 -6.76 -15.20
N ALA A 329 46.63 -6.33 -16.42
CA ALA A 329 45.95 -7.14 -17.41
C ALA A 329 46.48 -8.59 -17.55
N ASP A 330 45.51 -9.53 -17.47
CA ASP A 330 45.47 -10.92 -17.96
C ASP A 330 45.89 -12.05 -16.97
N PRO A 331 44.98 -12.98 -16.55
CA PRO A 331 43.82 -13.53 -17.25
C PRO A 331 42.48 -13.09 -16.66
N ALA A 332 42.01 -11.93 -17.12
CA ALA A 332 40.60 -11.56 -17.11
C ALA A 332 39.86 -12.12 -18.34
N SER A 333 40.44 -13.03 -19.13
CA SER A 333 39.67 -13.76 -20.14
C SER A 333 38.70 -14.73 -19.46
N ASP A 334 39.09 -15.44 -18.40
CA ASP A 334 38.27 -16.56 -17.94
C ASP A 334 37.16 -16.20 -16.94
N GLN A 335 37.36 -15.15 -16.13
CA GLN A 335 36.36 -14.68 -15.15
C GLN A 335 35.53 -13.53 -15.71
N LEU A 336 36.09 -12.68 -16.58
CA LEU A 336 35.31 -11.71 -17.35
C LEU A 336 34.58 -12.38 -18.51
N GLU A 337 35.10 -13.40 -19.21
CA GLU A 337 34.25 -14.22 -20.11
C GLU A 337 33.22 -15.02 -19.32
N ARG A 338 33.49 -15.50 -18.10
CA ARG A 338 32.45 -16.13 -17.29
C ARG A 338 31.40 -15.12 -16.82
N SER A 339 31.79 -13.90 -16.49
CA SER A 339 30.87 -12.83 -16.06
C SER A 339 30.14 -12.19 -17.26
N LEU A 340 30.77 -12.11 -18.42
CA LEU A 340 30.18 -11.70 -19.71
C LEU A 340 29.29 -12.81 -20.25
N ARG A 341 29.70 -14.08 -20.24
CA ARG A 341 28.81 -15.21 -20.57
C ARG A 341 27.68 -15.32 -19.57
N PHE A 342 27.91 -15.09 -18.28
CA PHE A 342 26.83 -15.07 -17.29
C PHE A 342 25.94 -13.85 -17.46
N ALA A 343 26.47 -12.68 -17.82
CA ALA A 343 25.71 -11.47 -18.13
C ALA A 343 24.98 -11.57 -19.47
N GLU A 344 25.54 -12.25 -20.46
CA GLU A 344 24.94 -12.59 -21.76
C GLU A 344 23.92 -13.71 -21.60
N GLU A 345 24.14 -14.69 -20.72
CA GLU A 345 23.16 -15.70 -20.33
C GLU A 345 22.04 -15.08 -19.50
N GLN A 346 22.33 -14.13 -18.62
CA GLN A 346 21.35 -13.34 -17.87
C GLN A 346 20.59 -12.40 -18.80
N LYS A 347 21.25 -11.75 -19.76
CA LYS A 347 20.63 -10.91 -20.78
C LYS A 347 19.78 -11.75 -21.72
N ALA A 348 20.28 -12.89 -22.19
CA ALA A 348 19.52 -13.84 -23.01
C ALA A 348 18.43 -14.54 -22.20
N ALA A 349 18.59 -14.73 -20.88
CA ALA A 349 17.53 -15.22 -19.99
C ALA A 349 16.50 -14.14 -19.70
N ARG A 350 16.91 -12.86 -19.66
CA ARG A 350 16.03 -11.70 -19.51
C ARG A 350 15.27 -11.44 -20.80
N GLU A 351 15.91 -11.49 -21.96
CA GLU A 351 15.28 -11.44 -23.28
C GLU A 351 14.36 -12.66 -23.52
N ARG A 352 14.75 -13.86 -23.07
CA ARG A 352 13.85 -15.03 -23.06
C ARG A 352 12.70 -14.86 -22.09
N ALA A 353 12.94 -14.34 -20.89
CA ALA A 353 11.91 -14.08 -19.89
C ALA A 353 10.97 -12.97 -20.34
N GLU A 354 11.47 -11.97 -21.05
CA GLU A 354 10.72 -10.86 -21.65
C GLU A 354 9.92 -11.37 -22.85
N SER A 355 10.51 -12.20 -23.72
CA SER A 355 9.77 -12.89 -24.78
C SER A 355 8.70 -13.84 -24.24
N VAL A 356 8.97 -14.55 -23.14
CA VAL A 356 7.99 -15.38 -22.44
C VAL A 356 6.94 -14.52 -21.75
N ALA A 357 7.31 -13.38 -21.17
CA ALA A 357 6.40 -12.43 -20.55
C ALA A 357 5.47 -11.80 -21.60
N THR A 358 6.00 -11.33 -22.74
CA THR A 358 5.19 -10.87 -23.87
C THR A 358 4.30 -11.99 -24.40
N GLY A 359 4.80 -13.22 -24.50
CA GLY A 359 4.00 -14.38 -24.88
C GLY A 359 2.89 -14.70 -23.87
N LEU A 360 3.15 -14.54 -22.58
CA LEU A 360 2.17 -14.68 -21.49
C LEU A 360 1.18 -13.53 -21.46
N GLU A 361 1.60 -12.30 -21.77
CA GLU A 361 0.72 -11.12 -21.91
C GLU A 361 -0.22 -11.29 -23.10
N ASP A 362 0.28 -11.77 -24.24
CA ASP A 362 -0.54 -12.10 -25.40
C ASP A 362 -1.50 -13.26 -25.09
N ALA A 363 -1.04 -14.30 -24.38
CA ALA A 363 -1.88 -15.41 -23.97
C ALA A 363 -2.94 -14.98 -22.95
N LEU A 364 -2.58 -14.11 -22.00
CA LEU A 364 -3.48 -13.52 -21.01
C LEU A 364 -4.50 -12.60 -21.70
N GLY A 365 -4.07 -11.80 -22.67
CA GLY A 365 -4.95 -10.95 -23.49
C GLY A 365 -5.98 -11.78 -24.26
N LYS A 366 -5.55 -12.91 -24.86
CA LYS A 366 -6.47 -13.86 -25.52
C LYS A 366 -7.43 -14.51 -24.53
N ALA A 367 -6.93 -14.98 -23.38
CA ALA A 367 -7.77 -15.60 -22.35
C ALA A 367 -8.77 -14.61 -21.75
N LEU A 368 -8.39 -13.34 -21.55
CA LEU A 368 -9.28 -12.27 -21.10
C LEU A 368 -10.34 -11.96 -22.16
N ALA A 369 -9.99 -11.94 -23.44
CA ALA A 369 -10.95 -11.76 -24.53
C ALA A 369 -11.94 -12.93 -24.61
N GLU A 370 -11.49 -14.18 -24.46
CA GLU A 370 -12.36 -15.37 -24.38
C GLU A 370 -13.27 -15.35 -23.15
N LEU A 371 -12.77 -14.87 -22.01
CA LEU A 371 -13.54 -14.69 -20.79
C LEU A 371 -14.63 -13.62 -20.96
N ASP A 372 -14.30 -12.49 -21.59
CA ASP A 372 -15.27 -11.44 -21.89
C ASP A 372 -16.33 -11.90 -22.89
N GLU A 373 -15.95 -12.68 -23.91
CA GLU A 373 -16.92 -13.29 -24.82
C GLU A 373 -17.83 -14.29 -24.09
N SER A 374 -17.25 -15.11 -23.20
CA SER A 374 -18.01 -16.06 -22.37
C SER A 374 -18.99 -15.33 -21.44
N ARG A 375 -18.56 -14.24 -20.80
CA ARG A 375 -19.44 -13.39 -19.97
C ARG A 375 -20.56 -12.74 -20.77
N ARG A 376 -20.30 -12.31 -22.00
CA ARG A 376 -21.36 -11.80 -22.90
C ARG A 376 -22.37 -12.89 -23.23
N ARG A 377 -21.92 -14.12 -23.52
CA ARG A 377 -22.82 -15.27 -23.75
C ARG A 377 -23.63 -15.61 -22.51
N GLU A 378 -22.99 -15.65 -21.34
CA GLU A 378 -23.67 -15.88 -20.06
C GLU A 378 -24.72 -14.80 -19.78
N TYR A 379 -24.42 -13.53 -20.06
CA TYR A 379 -25.38 -12.44 -19.92
C TYR A 379 -26.60 -12.63 -20.82
N VAL A 380 -26.40 -12.99 -22.09
CA VAL A 380 -27.51 -13.27 -23.04
C VAL A 380 -28.36 -14.44 -22.54
N VAL A 381 -27.74 -15.56 -22.14
CA VAL A 381 -28.46 -16.72 -21.60
C VAL A 381 -29.21 -16.37 -20.31
N SER A 382 -28.64 -15.52 -19.46
CA SER A 382 -29.32 -15.05 -18.25
C SER A 382 -30.52 -14.16 -18.55
N GLN A 383 -30.49 -13.36 -19.61
CA GLN A 383 -31.65 -12.58 -20.07
C GLN A 383 -32.73 -13.50 -20.62
N GLU A 384 -32.37 -14.46 -21.49
CA GLU A 384 -33.32 -15.45 -22.02
C GLU A 384 -33.97 -16.27 -20.90
N LEU A 385 -33.20 -16.69 -19.88
CA LEU A 385 -33.73 -17.38 -18.70
C LEU A 385 -34.69 -16.51 -17.90
N HIS A 386 -34.42 -15.20 -17.79
CA HIS A 386 -35.30 -14.26 -17.12
C HIS A 386 -36.63 -14.12 -17.87
N ASP A 387 -36.58 -13.99 -19.20
CA ASP A 387 -37.76 -13.89 -20.05
C ASP A 387 -38.60 -15.17 -20.00
N LEU A 388 -37.96 -16.36 -20.07
CA LEU A 388 -38.62 -17.65 -19.91
C LEU A 388 -39.30 -17.81 -18.54
N LYS A 389 -38.68 -17.32 -17.46
CA LYS A 389 -39.31 -17.33 -16.13
C LYS A 389 -40.53 -16.42 -16.07
N ASN A 390 -40.48 -15.27 -16.73
CA ASN A 390 -41.62 -14.36 -16.82
C ASN A 390 -42.76 -14.99 -17.63
N GLU A 391 -42.47 -15.60 -18.79
CA GLU A 391 -43.46 -16.33 -19.59
C GLU A 391 -44.07 -17.50 -18.81
N TYR A 392 -43.25 -18.29 -18.10
CA TYR A 392 -43.75 -19.38 -17.27
C TYR A 392 -44.67 -18.88 -16.15
N SER A 393 -44.34 -17.76 -15.51
CA SER A 393 -45.20 -17.12 -14.51
C SER A 393 -46.54 -16.68 -15.10
N GLU A 394 -46.55 -16.09 -16.30
CA GLU A 394 -47.80 -15.71 -16.97
C GLU A 394 -48.64 -16.93 -17.39
N LEU A 395 -48.00 -18.00 -17.86
CA LEU A 395 -48.67 -19.27 -18.15
C LEU A 395 -49.26 -19.91 -16.88
N ALA A 396 -48.55 -19.86 -15.75
CA ALA A 396 -49.06 -20.35 -14.47
C ALA A 396 -50.31 -19.57 -14.03
N LYS A 397 -50.28 -18.23 -14.12
CA LYS A 397 -51.46 -17.38 -13.86
C LYS A 397 -52.62 -17.69 -14.82
N ALA A 398 -52.33 -17.96 -16.09
CA ALA A 398 -53.35 -18.35 -17.07
C ALA A 398 -53.97 -19.72 -16.74
N ALA A 399 -53.18 -20.67 -16.27
CA ALA A 399 -53.67 -21.96 -15.80
C ALA A 399 -54.57 -21.83 -14.56
N GLU A 400 -54.19 -21.00 -13.58
CA GLU A 400 -55.04 -20.71 -12.41
C GLU A 400 -56.39 -20.08 -12.84
N ARG A 401 -56.37 -19.16 -13.81
CA ARG A 401 -57.61 -18.58 -14.37
C ARG A 401 -58.50 -19.62 -15.04
N LEU A 402 -57.93 -20.60 -15.74
CA LEU A 402 -58.68 -21.70 -16.35
C LEU A 402 -59.32 -22.60 -15.30
N THR A 403 -58.60 -22.93 -14.22
CA THR A 403 -59.15 -23.70 -13.10
C THR A 403 -60.30 -22.94 -12.44
N ALA A 404 -60.14 -21.64 -12.18
CA ALA A 404 -61.21 -20.79 -11.65
C ALA A 404 -62.44 -20.71 -12.60
N LEU A 405 -62.21 -20.74 -13.92
CA LEU A 405 -63.29 -20.78 -14.92
C LEU A 405 -64.05 -22.12 -14.90
N ASP A 406 -63.35 -23.23 -14.70
CA ASP A 406 -63.95 -24.56 -14.61
C ASP A 406 -64.79 -24.71 -13.32
N GLU A 407 -64.29 -24.19 -12.19
CA GLU A 407 -65.04 -24.07 -10.94
C GLU A 407 -66.29 -23.19 -11.10
N ALA A 408 -66.17 -22.02 -11.75
CA ALA A 408 -67.31 -21.15 -12.02
C ALA A 408 -68.35 -21.81 -12.94
N THR A 409 -67.90 -22.59 -13.92
CA THR A 409 -68.78 -23.34 -14.83
C THR A 409 -69.54 -24.43 -14.08
N THR A 410 -68.87 -25.11 -13.14
CA THR A 410 -69.49 -26.12 -12.27
C THR A 410 -70.55 -25.49 -11.36
N LEU A 411 -70.24 -24.36 -10.71
CA LEU A 411 -71.18 -23.61 -9.87
C LEU A 411 -72.40 -23.12 -10.65
N LEU A 412 -72.22 -22.65 -11.89
CA LEU A 412 -73.34 -22.25 -12.77
C LEU A 412 -74.25 -23.44 -13.11
N ALA A 413 -73.69 -24.63 -13.32
CA ALA A 413 -74.46 -25.84 -13.58
C ALA A 413 -75.23 -26.34 -12.35
N GLU A 414 -74.71 -26.11 -11.14
CA GLU A 414 -75.44 -26.36 -9.88
C GLU A 414 -76.57 -25.36 -9.69
N TYR A 415 -76.30 -24.07 -9.87
CA TYR A 415 -77.30 -23.02 -9.78
C TYR A 415 -78.47 -23.24 -10.76
N ALA A 416 -78.18 -23.66 -12.00
CA ALA A 416 -79.20 -24.01 -12.98
C ALA A 416 -80.09 -25.18 -12.50
N ARG A 417 -79.50 -26.23 -11.92
CA ARG A 417 -80.23 -27.38 -11.36
C ARG A 417 -81.12 -26.99 -10.18
N ASP A 418 -80.64 -26.12 -9.30
CA ASP A 418 -81.41 -25.62 -8.16
C ASP A 418 -82.55 -24.72 -8.61
N ASN A 419 -82.33 -23.87 -9.62
CA ASN A 419 -83.37 -23.04 -10.21
C ASN A 419 -84.47 -23.89 -10.86
N ASP A 420 -84.11 -24.94 -11.61
CA ASP A 420 -85.07 -25.91 -12.17
C ASP A 420 -85.86 -26.66 -11.08
N ARG A 421 -85.22 -26.95 -9.94
CA ARG A 421 -85.89 -27.56 -8.79
C ARG A 421 -86.89 -26.61 -8.14
N LEU A 422 -86.51 -25.35 -7.95
CA LEU A 422 -87.38 -24.30 -7.43
C LEU A 422 -88.58 -24.06 -8.36
N ASN A 423 -88.36 -23.97 -9.66
CA ASN A 423 -89.41 -23.81 -10.65
C ASN A 423 -90.42 -24.97 -10.63
N ARG A 424 -89.94 -26.23 -10.54
CA ARG A 424 -90.83 -27.39 -10.41
C ARG A 424 -91.67 -27.35 -9.14
N ARG A 425 -91.08 -26.94 -8.02
CA ARG A 425 -91.80 -26.80 -6.74
C ARG A 425 -92.87 -25.71 -6.82
N LEU A 426 -92.54 -24.58 -7.45
CA LEU A 426 -93.49 -23.50 -7.69
C LEU A 426 -94.66 -23.97 -8.59
N ASP A 427 -94.37 -24.74 -9.64
CA ASP A 427 -95.39 -25.33 -10.52
C ASP A 427 -96.30 -26.36 -9.79
N GLU A 428 -95.76 -27.09 -8.81
CA GLU A 428 -96.55 -27.96 -7.93
C GLU A 428 -97.44 -27.17 -6.99
N GLU A 429 -96.92 -26.14 -6.32
CA GLU A 429 -97.70 -25.26 -5.45
C GLU A 429 -98.81 -24.52 -6.23
N ILE A 430 -98.53 -24.08 -7.46
CA ILE A 430 -99.53 -23.49 -8.36
C ILE A 430 -100.61 -24.53 -8.70
N ARG A 431 -100.24 -25.77 -9.02
CA ARG A 431 -101.20 -26.85 -9.29
C ARG A 431 -102.06 -27.18 -8.08
N GLU A 432 -101.48 -27.25 -6.89
CA GLU A 432 -102.23 -27.46 -5.65
C GLU A 432 -103.20 -26.32 -5.38
N HIS A 433 -102.78 -25.07 -5.56
CA HIS A 433 -103.66 -23.90 -5.44
C HIS A 433 -104.80 -23.93 -6.46
N LEU A 434 -104.52 -24.30 -7.71
CA LEU A 434 -105.56 -24.45 -8.74
C LEU A 434 -106.54 -25.57 -8.39
N HIS A 435 -106.04 -26.71 -7.90
CA HIS A 435 -106.87 -27.82 -7.44
C HIS A 435 -107.78 -27.39 -6.28
N TRP A 436 -107.22 -26.75 -5.25
CA TRP A 436 -107.98 -26.17 -4.14
C TRP A 436 -109.04 -25.18 -4.61
N ARG A 437 -108.71 -24.34 -5.59
CA ARG A 437 -109.66 -23.39 -6.19
C ARG A 437 -110.81 -24.13 -6.85
N THR A 438 -110.54 -25.18 -7.63
CA THR A 438 -111.58 -26.00 -8.26
C THR A 438 -112.43 -26.72 -7.22
N THR A 439 -111.84 -27.33 -6.20
CA THR A 439 -112.58 -28.00 -5.10
C THR A 439 -113.47 -27.02 -4.34
N LEU A 440 -113.00 -25.78 -4.10
CA LEU A 440 -113.80 -24.72 -3.49
C LEU A 440 -114.96 -24.29 -4.42
N GLN A 441 -114.71 -24.17 -5.72
CA GLN A 441 -115.74 -23.85 -6.71
C GLN A 441 -116.81 -24.96 -6.77
N ASP A 442 -116.41 -26.23 -6.76
CA ASP A 442 -117.34 -27.36 -6.75
C ASP A 442 -118.16 -27.40 -5.45
N ARG A 443 -117.54 -27.15 -4.30
CA ARG A 443 -118.25 -27.02 -3.01
C ARG A 443 -119.24 -25.85 -3.00
N ILE A 444 -118.88 -24.71 -3.59
CA ILE A 444 -119.80 -23.57 -3.75
C ILE A 444 -120.97 -23.97 -4.64
N ALA A 445 -120.71 -24.65 -5.77
CA ALA A 445 -121.76 -25.11 -6.68
C ALA A 445 -122.67 -26.20 -6.06
N ASP A 446 -122.15 -27.05 -5.18
CA ASP A 446 -122.93 -28.03 -4.42
C ASP A 446 -123.77 -27.36 -3.33
N LEU A 447 -123.21 -26.36 -2.64
CA LEU A 447 -123.98 -25.49 -1.76
C LEU A 447 -125.11 -24.81 -2.55
N GLU A 448 -124.82 -24.24 -3.73
CA GLU A 448 -125.83 -23.62 -4.60
C GLU A 448 -126.90 -24.60 -5.14
N ARG A 449 -126.64 -25.90 -5.15
CA ARG A 449 -127.60 -26.95 -5.57
C ARG A 449 -128.34 -27.60 -4.41
N SER A 450 -127.84 -27.51 -3.19
CA SER A 450 -128.54 -27.95 -1.99
C SER A 450 -129.79 -27.11 -1.78
N THR A 451 -130.98 -27.69 -1.85
CA THR A 451 -132.27 -26.97 -1.67
C THR A 451 -132.58 -26.57 -0.22
N SER A 452 -131.59 -26.67 0.68
CA SER A 452 -131.75 -26.48 2.13
C SER A 452 -131.67 -25.03 2.64
N TRP A 453 -131.30 -24.04 1.82
CA TRP A 453 -131.14 -22.63 2.25
C TRP A 453 -132.20 -21.69 1.67
N ARG A 454 -133.23 -22.21 1.00
CA ARG A 454 -134.38 -21.40 0.53
C ARG A 454 -135.49 -21.16 1.56
N VAL A 455 -135.30 -21.53 2.82
CA VAL A 455 -136.28 -21.27 3.89
C VAL A 455 -135.59 -20.76 5.15
N THR A 456 -135.30 -19.46 5.20
CA THR A 456 -135.65 -18.52 6.29
C THR A 456 -134.86 -17.20 6.20
N ALA A 457 -135.63 -16.11 6.27
CA ALA A 457 -135.27 -14.74 6.66
C ALA A 457 -134.54 -13.79 5.66
N PRO A 458 -134.99 -12.51 5.59
CA PRO A 458 -134.43 -11.44 4.74
C PRO A 458 -133.29 -10.68 5.45
N LEU A 459 -132.64 -9.75 4.72
CA LEU A 459 -131.54 -8.83 5.14
C LEU A 459 -130.14 -9.38 4.74
N ARG A 460 -129.17 -8.63 4.22
CA ARG A 460 -128.98 -7.19 4.00
C ARG A 460 -127.79 -7.02 3.03
N LYS A 461 -127.75 -5.90 2.30
CA LYS A 461 -126.53 -5.36 1.69
C LYS A 461 -125.38 -5.29 2.73
N ALA A 462 -124.21 -5.78 2.36
CA ALA A 462 -122.90 -5.28 2.77
C ALA A 462 -121.99 -5.41 1.55
N THR A 463 -121.89 -4.40 0.68
CA THR A 463 -120.84 -3.35 0.72
C THR A 463 -119.48 -3.83 1.22
N GLY A 464 -118.55 -3.93 0.28
CA GLY A 464 -117.29 -3.19 0.39
C GLY A 464 -116.06 -3.95 0.87
N VAL A 465 -114.98 -3.74 0.11
CA VAL A 465 -113.57 -3.76 0.56
C VAL A 465 -113.04 -5.16 0.86
N ILE A 466 -112.21 -5.76 0.00
CA ILE A 466 -110.76 -5.48 0.01
C ILE A 466 -110.26 -5.19 -1.42
N LYS A 467 -110.20 -3.90 -1.75
CA LYS A 467 -109.11 -3.33 -2.55
C LYS A 467 -107.91 -3.16 -1.62
N GLY A 468 -106.71 -3.43 -2.12
CA GLY A 468 -105.51 -2.71 -1.68
C GLY A 468 -104.48 -3.57 -0.95
N GLY A 469 -103.34 -3.72 -1.62
CA GLY A 469 -102.13 -4.36 -1.12
C GLY A 469 -101.05 -4.32 -2.20
N ARG A 470 -100.75 -3.12 -2.72
CA ARG A 470 -99.53 -2.84 -3.50
C ARG A 470 -98.34 -2.76 -2.55
N ASN A 471 -97.15 -3.05 -3.11
CA ASN A 471 -95.79 -2.71 -2.67
C ASN A 471 -95.11 -3.71 -1.74
N ALA A 472 -94.17 -4.50 -2.29
CA ALA A 472 -92.74 -4.19 -2.31
C ALA A 472 -92.06 -5.12 -3.32
#